data_AF-A0A846DZC1-F1
#
_entry.id   AF-A0A846DZC1-F1
#
_cell.length_a   1.000
_cell.length_b   1.000
_cell.length_c   1.000
_cell.angle_alpha   90.00
_cell.angle_beta   90.00
_cell.angle_gamma   90.00
#
_symmetry.space_group_name_H-M   'P 1'
#
loop_
_entity.id
_entity.type
_entity.pdbx_description
1 polymer ?
#
loop_
_entity_poly.entity_id
_entity_poly.type
_entity_poly.pdbx_seq_one_letter_code
_entity_poly.pdbx_strand_id
1 'polypeptide(L)' 'MKIAWTPQSLRGLKRILRKRPDFRPLIEKTVRQLAEDPFHPSLHTHKLKGDLSNIWSCSIDYSYRILF' A
#
# COMPACT_ATOMS: atom_id res chain seq x y z
N MET A 1 -6.43 -0.25 13.02
CA MET A 1 -5.55 -1.42 12.79
C MET A 1 -4.09 -1.02 13.03
N LYS A 2 -3.24 -1.91 13.56
CA LYS A 2 -1.80 -1.64 13.71
C LYS A 2 -1.05 -2.13 12.47
N ILE A 3 -0.35 -1.23 11.77
CA ILE A 3 0.44 -1.57 10.58
C ILE A 3 1.88 -1.89 11.01
N ALA A 4 2.40 -3.02 10.57
CA ALA A 4 3.81 -3.38 10.68
C ALA A 4 4.43 -3.47 9.29
N TRP A 5 5.72 -3.16 9.19
CA TRP A 5 6.44 -3.13 7.92
C TRP A 5 7.41 -4.28 7.82
N THR A 6 7.40 -4.98 6.69
CA THR A 6 8.46 -5.94 6.37
C THR A 6 9.70 -5.23 5.83
N PRO A 7 10.90 -5.83 5.92
CA PRO A 7 12.09 -5.29 5.26
C PRO A 7 11.91 -5.08 3.76
N GLN A 8 11.11 -5.93 3.09
CA GLN A 8 10.81 -5.78 1.67
C GLN A 8 9.94 -4.55 1.40
N SER A 9 8.91 -4.33 2.22
CA SER A 9 8.05 -3.15 2.13
C SER A 9 8.84 -1.85 2.32
N LEU A 10 9.74 -1.82 3.31
CA LEU A 10 10.60 -0.65 3.56
C LEU A 10 11.55 -0.37 2.40
N ARG A 11 12.16 -1.41 1.80
CA ARG A 11 13.00 -1.26 0.60
C ARG A 11 12.20 -0.73 -0.59
N GLY A 12 10.98 -1.24 -0.78
CA GLY A 12 10.06 -0.76 -1.82
C GLY A 12 9.71 0.71 -1.64
N LEU A 13 9.29 1.10 -0.43
CA LEU A 13 8.97 2.48 -0.08
C LEU A 13 10.16 3.42 -0.33
N LYS A 14 11.35 3.06 0.15
CA LYS A 14 12.58 3.85 -0.06
C LYS A 14 12.88 4.02 -1.55
N ARG A 15 12.66 2.98 -2.37
CA ARG A 15 12.88 3.04 -3.83
C ARG A 15 11.89 3.98 -4.51
N ILE A 16 10.62 3.95 -4.12
CA ILE A 16 9.59 4.85 -4.66
C ILE A 16 9.93 6.28 -4.30
N LEU A 17 10.16 6.58 -3.02
CA LEU A 17 10.45 7.94 -2.55
C LEU A 17 11.75 8.51 -3.12
N ARG A 18 12.75 7.67 -3.43
CA ARG A 18 13.96 8.12 -4.13
C ARG A 18 13.69 8.53 -5.58
N LYS A 19 12.78 7.85 -6.27
CA LYS A 19 12.43 8.15 -7.67
C LYS A 19 11.37 9.25 -7.78
N ARG A 20 10.46 9.31 -6.82
CA ARG A 20 9.27 10.16 -6.76
C ARG A 20 9.07 10.71 -5.35
N PRO A 21 9.89 11.71 -4.94
CA PRO A 21 9.74 12.32 -3.61
C PRO A 21 8.36 12.97 -3.40
N ASP A 22 7.75 13.43 -4.50
CA ASP A 22 6.41 14.01 -4.58
C ASP A 22 5.29 13.04 -4.13
N PHE A 23 5.55 11.73 -4.11
CA PHE A 23 4.57 10.73 -3.71
C PHE A 23 4.45 10.58 -2.20
N ARG A 24 5.32 11.20 -1.41
CA ARG A 24 5.31 11.05 0.05
C ARG A 24 3.95 11.37 0.70
N PRO A 25 3.29 12.50 0.38
CA PRO A 25 1.99 12.81 0.98
C PRO A 25 0.90 11.82 0.57
N LEU A 26 0.94 11.34 -0.69
CA LEU A 26 0.00 10.36 -1.20
C LEU A 26 0.13 9.02 -0.46
N ILE A 27 1.37 8.51 -0.31
CA ILE A 27 1.63 7.27 0.42
C ILE A 27 1.22 7.40 1.89
N GLU A 28 1.56 8.51 2.55
CA GLU A 28 1.15 8.75 3.94
C GLU A 28 -0.38 8.75 4.08
N LYS A 29 -1.10 9.41 3.16
CA LYS A 29 -2.56 9.39 3.13
C LYS A 29 -3.12 7.97 2.94
N THR A 30 -2.60 7.22 1.98
CA THR A 30 -3.04 5.83 1.73
C THR A 30 -2.81 4.94 2.94
N VAL A 31 -1.66 5.04 3.61
CA VAL A 31 -1.34 4.25 4.81
C VAL A 31 -2.26 4.62 5.98
N ARG A 32 -2.57 5.91 6.17
CA ARG A 32 -3.53 6.36 7.21
C ARG A 32 -4.92 5.81 6.94
N GLN A 33 -5.43 5.97 5.72
CA GLN A 33 -6.74 5.44 5.33
C GLN A 33 -6.79 3.92 5.51
N LEU A 34 -5.72 3.20 5.13
CA LEU A 34 -5.62 1.75 5.30
C LEU A 34 -5.65 1.34 6.78
N ALA A 35 -5.05 2.13 7.68
CA ALA A 35 -5.06 1.85 9.11
C ALA A 35 -6.44 2.08 9.76
N GLU A 36 -7.21 3.02 9.22
CA GLU A 36 -8.57 3.38 9.65
C GLU A 36 -9.61 2.39 9.11
N ASP A 37 -9.68 2.25 7.78
CA ASP A 37 -10.60 1.35 7.07
C ASP A 37 -9.90 0.73 5.84
N PRO A 38 -9.48 -0.54 5.92
CA PRO A 38 -8.84 -1.22 4.82
C PRO A 38 -9.72 -1.40 3.58
N PHE A 39 -11.04 -1.34 3.72
CA PHE A 39 -11.99 -1.55 2.62
C PHE A 39 -12.63 -0.25 2.13
N HIS A 40 -12.07 0.90 2.54
CA HIS A 40 -12.54 2.19 2.07
C HIS A 40 -12.50 2.25 0.53
N PRO A 41 -13.57 2.70 -0.15
CA PRO A 41 -13.68 2.63 -1.62
C PRO A 41 -12.50 3.26 -2.38
N SER A 42 -11.93 4.35 -1.84
CA SER A 42 -10.77 5.02 -2.46
C SER A 42 -9.51 4.16 -2.53
N LEU A 43 -9.38 3.17 -1.65
CA LEU A 43 -8.23 2.27 -1.61
C LEU A 43 -8.31 1.20 -2.71
N HIS A 44 -9.49 0.95 -3.29
CA HIS A 44 -9.71 -0.09 -4.29
C HIS A 44 -9.12 -1.45 -3.83
N THR A 45 -9.32 -1.75 -2.54
CA THR A 45 -8.80 -2.94 -1.89
C THR A 45 -9.48 -4.18 -2.45
N HIS A 46 -8.68 -5.16 -2.84
CA HIS A 46 -9.18 -6.45 -3.30
C HIS A 46 -8.23 -7.57 -2.91
N LYS A 47 -8.79 -8.78 -2.80
CA LYS A 47 -8.04 -9.99 -2.52
C LYS A 47 -7.37 -10.46 -3.80
N LEU A 48 -6.09 -10.79 -3.71
CA LEU A 48 -5.36 -11.37 -4.85
C LEU A 48 -5.81 -12.82 -5.07
N LYS A 49 -5.45 -13.38 -6.23
CA LYS A 49 -5.80 -14.76 -6.63
C LYS A 49 -4.52 -15.57 -6.85
N GLY A 50 -4.66 -16.90 -6.96
CA GLY A 50 -3.55 -17.83 -7.16
C GLY A 50 -2.67 -17.95 -5.92
N ASP A 51 -1.35 -17.98 -6.12
CA ASP A 51 -0.35 -18.15 -5.04
C ASP A 51 -0.42 -17.05 -3.97
N LEU A 52 -0.96 -15.88 -4.32
CA LEU A 52 -1.13 -14.76 -3.41
C LEU A 52 -2.56 -14.68 -2.87
N SER A 53 -3.34 -15.75 -2.95
CA SER A 53 -4.75 -15.79 -2.50
C SER A 53 -4.95 -15.42 -1.02
N ASN A 54 -3.92 -15.45 -0.19
CA ASN A 54 -3.99 -15.01 1.20
C ASN A 54 -3.57 -13.54 1.42
N ILE A 55 -3.33 -12.80 0.34
CA ILE A 55 -2.83 -11.43 0.37
C ILE A 55 -3.86 -10.48 -0.23
N TRP A 56 -3.96 -9.28 0.34
CA TRP A 56 -4.78 -8.18 -0.13
C TRP A 56 -3.93 -7.11 -0.80
N SER A 57 -4.58 -6.31 -1.65
CA SER A 57 -3.91 -5.24 -2.37
C SER A 57 -4.74 -3.97 -2.44
N CYS A 58 -4.19 -2.84 -2.01
CA CYS A 58 -4.80 -1.51 -2.20
C CYS A 58 -3.95 -0.60 -3.10
N SER A 59 -4.60 0.33 -3.78
CA SER A 59 -3.98 1.31 -4.68
C SER A 59 -3.36 2.46 -3.89
N ILE A 60 -2.13 2.83 -4.23
CA ILE A 60 -1.60 4.17 -3.95
C ILE A 60 -1.96 5.08 -5.12
N ASP A 61 -1.70 4.61 -6.33
CA ASP A 61 -2.13 5.19 -7.60
C ASP A 61 -2.34 4.05 -8.63
N TYR A 62 -2.34 4.38 -9.92
CA TYR A 62 -2.45 3.37 -10.98
C TYR A 62 -1.23 2.45 -11.08
N SER A 63 -0.04 2.91 -10.67
CA SER A 63 1.24 2.22 -10.87
C SER A 63 1.72 1.48 -9.63
N TYR A 64 1.33 1.91 -8.43
CA TYR A 64 1.83 1.43 -7.16
C TYR A 64 0.70 0.91 -6.29
N ARG A 65 0.92 -0.25 -5.69
CA ARG A 65 -0.01 -0.89 -4.75
C ARG A 65 0.70 -1.29 -3.47
N ILE A 66 -0.02 -1.28 -2.36
CA ILE A 66 0.42 -1.88 -1.09
C ILE A 66 -0.15 -3.30 -1.04
N LEU A 67 0.71 -4.27 -0.72
CA LEU A 67 0.30 -5.63 -0.44
C LEU A 67 0.33 -5.85 1.08
N PHE A 68 -0.73 -6.41 1.64
CA PHE A 68 -0.88 -6.64 3.08
C PHE A 68 -1.75 -7.85 3.40
#